data_AF-A0A495MHK0-F1
#
_entry.id   AF-A0A495MHK0-F1
#
_cell.length_a   1.000
_cell.length_b   1.000
_cell.length_c   1.000
_cell.angle_alpha   90.00
_cell.angle_beta   90.00
_cell.angle_gamma   90.00
#
_symmetry.space_group_name_H-M   'P 1'
#
loop_
_entity.id
_entity.type
_entity.pdbx_description
1 polymer ?
#
loop_
_entity_poly.entity_id
_entity_poly.type
_entity_poly.pdbx_seq_one_letter_code
_entity_poly.pdbx_strand_id
1 'polypeptide(L)'
;MEIKIGSKEMLKVLYIICWLLFIGVGIEAGGFIFNAIFTFALKPEAGFFWKEIDLSSLYKYDPGYFVIMISVMIIVSVMRAIMFYLIIRILHNKKLSISQPFNKEMQRFISGLSYLALGVGLFSHCGVNYSEWLVKQGVEMPDILYLRLGGEDVWIFMGIILLIIAQIFKRGIEIQSENDLTI
;
A
#
# COMPACT_ATOMS: atom_id res chain seq x y z
N MET A 1 -2.52 6.40 37.18
CA MET A 1 -1.41 5.49 36.84
C MET A 1 -0.84 5.96 35.52
N GLU A 2 0.23 6.75 35.54
CA GLU A 2 0.86 7.25 34.31
C GLU A 2 1.65 6.10 33.66
N ILE A 3 1.15 5.59 32.53
CA ILE A 3 1.91 4.64 31.74
C ILE A 3 2.99 5.42 31.00
N LYS A 4 4.18 5.55 31.59
CA LYS A 4 5.37 6.08 30.91
C LYS A 4 5.93 4.98 30.02
N ILE A 5 5.37 4.83 28.82
CA ILE A 5 5.92 3.94 27.78
C ILE A 5 7.27 4.52 27.33
N GLY A 6 8.34 3.76 27.49
CA GLY A 6 9.64 4.17 26.96
C GLY A 6 9.62 4.18 25.43
N SER A 7 10.31 5.13 24.79
CA SER A 7 10.34 5.23 23.31
C SER A 7 10.78 3.94 22.62
N LYS A 8 11.63 3.12 23.27
CA LYS A 8 12.04 1.79 22.81
C LYS A 8 10.92 0.75 22.86
N GLU A 9 10.05 0.80 23.87
CA GLU A 9 8.93 -0.12 24.03
C GLU A 9 7.84 0.20 22.99
N MET A 10 7.55 1.48 22.78
CA MET A 10 6.66 1.95 21.72
C MET A 10 7.08 1.44 20.33
N LEU A 11 8.37 1.53 20.00
CA LEU A 11 8.89 1.03 18.72
C LEU A 11 8.79 -0.50 18.59
N LYS A 12 8.96 -1.26 19.67
CA LYS A 12 8.77 -2.73 19.66
C LYS A 12 7.32 -3.11 19.41
N VAL A 13 6.37 -2.43 20.06
CA VAL A 13 4.94 -2.67 19.85
C VAL A 13 4.56 -2.35 18.41
N LEU A 14 5.00 -1.20 17.89
CA LEU A 14 4.77 -0.81 16.50
C LEU A 14 5.33 -1.85 15.52
N TYR A 15 6.54 -2.36 15.77
CA TYR A 15 7.17 -3.38 14.94
C TYR A 15 6.34 -4.67 14.84
N ILE A 16 5.78 -5.14 15.96
CA ILE A 16 4.92 -6.32 15.99
C ILE A 16 3.64 -6.07 15.19
N ILE A 17 3.00 -4.91 15.39
CA ILE A 17 1.79 -4.53 14.65
C ILE A 17 2.07 -4.46 13.14
N CYS A 18 3.18 -3.87 12.73
CA CYS A 18 3.55 -3.79 11.31
C CYS A 18 3.76 -5.17 10.68
N TRP A 19 4.35 -6.13 11.42
CA TRP A 19 4.47 -7.52 10.96
C TRP A 19 3.12 -8.20 10.75
N LEU A 20 2.19 -8.03 11.70
CA LEU A 20 0.84 -8.59 11.56
C LEU A 20 0.12 -8.02 10.32
N LEU A 21 0.20 -6.70 10.12
CA LEU A 21 -0.38 -6.05 8.94
C LEU A 21 0.29 -6.49 7.64
N PHE A 22 1.62 -6.62 7.63
CA PHE A 22 2.37 -7.11 6.47
C PHE A 22 1.96 -8.52 6.06
N ILE A 23 1.80 -9.43 7.01
CA ILE A 23 1.34 -10.80 6.74
C ILE A 23 -0.07 -10.77 6.15
N GLY A 24 -0.98 -9.97 6.72
CA GLY A 24 -2.35 -9.85 6.21
C GLY A 24 -2.40 -9.37 4.75
N VAL A 25 -1.72 -8.27 4.44
CA VAL A 25 -1.67 -7.71 3.08
C VAL A 25 -0.87 -8.61 2.14
N GLY A 26 0.16 -9.30 2.63
CA GLY A 26 0.94 -10.27 1.85
C GLY A 26 0.12 -11.48 1.42
N ILE A 27 -0.73 -12.01 2.30
CA ILE A 27 -1.67 -13.09 1.97
C ILE A 27 -2.67 -12.62 0.90
N GLU A 28 -3.16 -11.38 0.98
CA GLU A 28 -4.07 -10.81 -0.01
C GLU A 28 -3.40 -10.68 -1.39
N ALA A 29 -2.20 -10.10 -1.45
CA ALA A 29 -1.44 -9.96 -2.69
C ALA A 29 -1.09 -11.33 -3.30
N GLY A 30 -0.61 -12.27 -2.47
CA GLY A 30 -0.33 -13.64 -2.91
C GLY A 30 -1.57 -14.36 -3.43
N GLY A 31 -2.71 -14.15 -2.79
CA GLY A 31 -4.01 -14.69 -3.23
C GLY A 31 -4.41 -14.18 -4.61
N PHE A 32 -4.30 -12.87 -4.87
CA PHE A 32 -4.61 -12.32 -6.20
C PHE A 32 -3.66 -12.83 -7.28
N ILE A 33 -2.35 -12.87 -7.00
CA ILE A 33 -1.34 -13.36 -7.95
C ILE A 33 -1.56 -14.85 -8.27
N PHE A 34 -1.75 -15.67 -7.23
CA PHE A 34 -1.97 -17.10 -7.41
C PHE A 34 -3.22 -17.38 -8.23
N ASN A 35 -4.34 -16.71 -7.92
CA ASN A 35 -5.57 -16.88 -8.68
C ASN A 35 -5.43 -16.40 -10.12
N ALA A 36 -4.77 -15.26 -10.37
CA ALA A 36 -4.50 -14.82 -11.73
C ALA A 36 -3.73 -15.89 -12.52
N ILE A 37 -2.63 -16.41 -11.97
CA ILE A 37 -1.85 -17.47 -12.60
C ILE A 37 -2.70 -18.74 -12.81
N PHE A 38 -3.50 -19.13 -11.82
CA PHE A 38 -4.35 -20.31 -11.89
C PHE A 38 -5.41 -20.19 -13.00
N THR A 39 -6.10 -19.05 -13.10
CA THR A 39 -7.12 -18.79 -14.12
C THR A 39 -6.51 -18.79 -15.53
N PHE A 40 -5.31 -18.22 -15.70
CA PHE A 40 -4.63 -18.22 -17.00
C PHE A 40 -4.01 -19.58 -17.38
N ALA A 41 -3.46 -20.33 -16.42
CA ALA A 41 -2.66 -21.53 -16.72
C ALA A 41 -3.47 -22.84 -16.72
N LEU A 42 -4.52 -22.94 -15.89
CA LEU A 42 -5.19 -24.23 -15.65
C LEU A 42 -6.67 -24.23 -16.04
N LYS A 43 -7.44 -23.20 -15.69
CA LYS A 43 -8.87 -23.11 -16.03
C LYS A 43 -9.37 -21.67 -16.20
N PRO A 44 -9.78 -21.26 -17.42
CA PRO A 44 -10.33 -19.93 -17.66
C PRO A 44 -11.68 -19.69 -16.96
N GLU A 45 -12.44 -20.74 -16.62
CA GLU A 45 -13.75 -20.63 -15.94
C GLU A 45 -13.64 -20.32 -14.44
N ALA A 46 -12.43 -20.25 -13.88
CA ALA A 46 -12.20 -19.89 -12.48
C ALA A 46 -12.27 -18.37 -12.29
N GLY A 47 -13.48 -17.80 -12.37
CA GLY A 47 -13.77 -16.42 -11.97
C GLY A 47 -14.06 -16.25 -10.47
N PHE A 48 -14.10 -17.35 -9.70
CA PHE A 48 -14.17 -17.32 -8.25
C PHE A 48 -12.80 -17.06 -7.63
N PHE A 49 -12.61 -15.87 -7.07
CA PHE A 49 -11.44 -15.52 -6.29
C PHE A 49 -11.62 -15.89 -4.82
N TRP A 50 -10.49 -16.03 -4.14
CA TRP A 50 -10.41 -16.21 -2.68
C TRP A 50 -11.15 -15.07 -1.95
N LYS A 51 -11.96 -15.39 -0.92
CA LYS A 51 -12.86 -14.48 -0.19
C LYS A 51 -13.97 -13.81 -1.03
N GLU A 52 -14.79 -14.61 -1.72
CA GLU A 52 -16.11 -14.17 -2.27
C GLU A 52 -16.05 -13.12 -3.39
N ILE A 53 -14.88 -12.85 -3.97
CA ILE A 53 -14.77 -11.98 -5.14
C ILE A 53 -15.14 -12.83 -6.37
N ASP A 54 -16.34 -12.65 -6.90
CA ASP A 54 -16.75 -13.31 -8.13
C ASP A 54 -16.57 -12.36 -9.32
N LEU A 55 -15.57 -12.64 -10.16
CA LEU A 55 -15.31 -11.96 -11.42
C LEU A 55 -15.67 -12.85 -12.62
N SER A 56 -16.41 -13.94 -12.41
CA SER A 56 -16.84 -14.84 -13.49
C SER A 56 -17.71 -14.14 -14.52
N SER A 57 -18.58 -13.22 -14.09
CA SER A 57 -19.41 -12.40 -14.98
C SER A 57 -18.56 -11.49 -15.87
N LEU A 58 -17.51 -10.87 -15.31
CA LEU A 58 -16.56 -10.06 -16.07
C LEU A 58 -15.75 -10.91 -17.07
N TYR A 59 -15.30 -12.09 -16.65
CA TYR A 59 -14.56 -13.00 -17.52
C TYR A 59 -15.39 -13.46 -18.73
N LYS A 60 -16.68 -13.78 -18.51
CA LYS A 60 -17.62 -14.14 -19.58
C LYS A 60 -17.93 -12.99 -20.51
N TYR A 61 -17.95 -11.76 -19.99
CA TYR A 61 -18.19 -10.56 -20.78
C TYR A 61 -17.01 -10.28 -21.70
N ASP A 62 -15.80 -10.16 -21.15
CA ASP A 62 -14.57 -10.00 -21.93
C ASP A 62 -13.33 -10.39 -21.10
N PRO A 63 -12.53 -11.39 -21.55
CA PRO A 63 -11.31 -11.80 -20.85
C PRO A 63 -10.25 -10.69 -20.75
N GLY A 64 -10.19 -9.76 -21.70
CA GLY A 64 -9.28 -8.62 -21.67
C GLY A 64 -9.63 -7.65 -20.55
N TYR A 65 -10.92 -7.32 -20.39
CA TYR A 65 -11.37 -6.47 -19.30
C TYR A 65 -11.14 -7.10 -17.92
N PHE A 66 -11.26 -8.42 -17.81
CA PHE A 66 -10.88 -9.19 -16.64
C PHE A 66 -9.38 -9.08 -16.31
N VAL A 67 -8.50 -9.22 -17.30
CA VAL A 67 -7.04 -9.08 -17.12
C VAL A 67 -6.69 -7.70 -16.56
N ILE A 68 -7.30 -6.64 -17.09
CA ILE A 68 -7.08 -5.27 -16.65
C ILE A 68 -7.49 -5.12 -15.18
N MET A 69 -8.69 -5.59 -14.81
CA MET A 69 -9.20 -5.48 -13.45
C MET A 69 -8.28 -6.17 -12.43
N ILE A 70 -7.88 -7.40 -12.71
CA ILE A 70 -6.99 -8.18 -11.85
C ILE A 70 -5.61 -7.55 -11.77
N SER A 71 -5.09 -7.03 -12.88
CA SER A 71 -3.79 -6.36 -12.89
C SER A 71 -3.80 -5.15 -11.95
N VAL A 72 -4.87 -4.36 -11.95
CA VAL A 72 -5.03 -3.22 -11.03
C VAL A 72 -5.11 -3.70 -9.57
N MET A 73 -5.90 -4.74 -9.27
CA MET A 73 -5.99 -5.32 -7.92
C MET A 73 -4.64 -5.84 -7.41
N ILE A 74 -3.87 -6.51 -8.28
CA ILE A 74 -2.52 -7.00 -7.96
C ILE A 74 -1.59 -5.82 -7.70
N ILE A 75 -1.55 -4.81 -8.57
CA ILE A 75 -0.71 -3.62 -8.38
C ILE A 75 -1.00 -2.96 -7.03
N VAL A 76 -2.27 -2.69 -6.72
CA VAL A 76 -2.67 -2.04 -5.46
C VAL A 76 -2.28 -2.89 -4.24
N SER A 77 -2.54 -4.19 -4.27
CA SER A 77 -2.18 -5.11 -3.17
C SER A 77 -0.67 -5.21 -2.95
N VAL A 78 0.12 -5.34 -4.02
CA VAL A 78 1.58 -5.42 -3.97
C VAL A 78 2.19 -4.11 -3.48
N MET A 79 1.71 -2.96 -3.94
CA MET A 79 2.17 -1.66 -3.46
C MET A 79 1.95 -1.49 -1.95
N ARG A 80 0.78 -1.90 -1.44
CA ARG A 80 0.52 -1.91 0.01
C ARG A 80 1.46 -2.86 0.76
N ALA A 81 1.71 -4.07 0.22
CA ALA A 81 2.66 -5.01 0.82
C ALA A 81 4.09 -4.41 0.87
N ILE A 82 4.54 -3.75 -0.20
CA ILE A 82 5.83 -3.06 -0.25
C ILE A 82 5.91 -1.96 0.80
N MET A 83 4.85 -1.18 1.01
CA MET A 83 4.82 -0.14 2.06
C MET A 83 5.08 -0.74 3.45
N PHE A 84 4.35 -1.79 3.82
CA PHE A 84 4.54 -2.44 5.12
C PHE A 84 5.92 -3.08 5.26
N TYR A 85 6.45 -3.68 4.19
CA TYR A 85 7.82 -4.16 4.16
C TYR A 85 8.84 -3.05 4.44
N LEU A 86 8.69 -1.87 3.81
CA LEU A 86 9.58 -0.74 4.05
C LEU A 86 9.51 -0.25 5.50
N ILE A 87 8.30 -0.21 6.09
CA ILE A 87 8.11 0.15 7.50
C ILE A 87 8.81 -0.85 8.43
N ILE A 88 8.64 -2.15 8.19
CA ILE A 88 9.35 -3.21 8.94
C ILE A 88 10.86 -3.05 8.80
N ARG A 89 11.34 -2.81 7.58
CA ARG A 89 12.77 -2.67 7.28
C ARG A 89 13.40 -1.48 8.04
N ILE A 90 12.73 -0.33 8.11
CA ILE A 90 13.27 0.83 8.84
C ILE A 90 13.28 0.59 10.36
N LEU A 91 12.24 -0.05 10.89
CA LEU A 91 12.12 -0.40 12.31
C LEU A 91 13.16 -1.44 12.73
N HIS A 92 13.38 -2.46 11.89
CA HIS A 92 14.35 -3.53 12.15
C HIS A 92 15.80 -3.01 12.15
N ASN A 93 16.16 -2.18 11.17
CA ASN A 93 17.55 -1.76 10.97
C ASN A 93 18.05 -0.77 12.04
N LYS A 94 17.23 -0.37 13.03
CA LYS A 94 17.54 0.67 14.04
C LYS A 94 18.03 2.00 13.46
N LYS A 95 17.83 2.22 12.15
CA LYS A 95 18.12 3.47 11.43
C LYS A 95 17.18 4.60 11.85
N LEU A 96 16.10 4.26 12.55
CA LEU A 96 15.35 5.14 13.44
C LEU A 96 16.18 5.50 14.68
N SER A 97 17.25 6.27 14.47
CA SER A 97 17.94 6.92 15.58
C SER A 97 17.05 8.06 16.09
N ILE A 98 16.29 7.82 17.17
CA ILE A 98 15.49 8.87 17.81
C ILE A 98 16.38 10.06 18.23
N SER A 99 17.66 9.82 18.50
CA SER A 99 18.61 10.87 18.84
C SER A 99 19.01 11.75 17.66
N GLN A 100 18.88 11.27 16.42
CA GLN A 100 19.08 12.07 15.20
C GLN A 100 17.99 11.77 14.15
N PRO A 101 16.79 12.36 14.34
CA PRO A 101 15.64 12.10 13.47
C PRO A 101 15.84 12.66 12.05
N PHE A 102 16.57 13.76 11.89
CA PHE A 102 16.81 14.42 10.61
C PHE A 102 18.02 13.83 9.90
N ASN A 103 17.83 12.70 9.24
CA ASN A 103 18.85 12.09 8.40
C ASN A 103 18.32 11.77 6.99
N LYS A 104 19.24 11.68 6.02
CA LYS A 104 18.91 11.43 4.61
C LYS A 104 18.18 10.10 4.40
N GLU A 105 18.43 9.10 5.23
CA GLU A 105 17.74 7.80 5.11
C GLU A 105 16.27 7.90 5.50
N MET A 106 15.96 8.63 6.58
CA MET A 106 14.60 8.90 7.03
C MET A 106 13.83 9.74 6.00
N GLN A 107 14.45 10.79 5.47
CA GLN A 107 13.84 11.62 4.42
C GLN A 107 13.49 10.79 3.18
N ARG A 108 14.39 9.91 2.74
CA ARG A 108 14.14 8.99 1.60
C ARG A 108 13.04 7.98 1.91
N PHE A 109 13.03 7.45 3.12
CA PHE A 109 11.99 6.51 3.58
C PHE A 109 10.60 7.16 3.55
N ILE A 110 10.45 8.35 4.16
CA ILE A 110 9.17 9.08 4.18
C ILE A 110 8.74 9.45 2.76
N SER A 111 9.67 9.91 1.91
CA SER A 111 9.39 10.21 0.49
C SER A 111 8.92 8.95 -0.26
N GLY A 112 9.57 7.81 -0.04
CA GLY A 112 9.19 6.54 -0.65
C GLY A 112 7.79 6.09 -0.21
N LEU A 113 7.46 6.22 1.07
CA LEU A 113 6.10 5.94 1.56
C LEU A 113 5.06 6.90 0.97
N SER A 114 5.40 8.18 0.81
CA SER A 114 4.54 9.16 0.16
C SER A 114 4.21 8.75 -1.28
N TYR A 115 5.23 8.44 -2.09
CA TYR A 115 5.01 8.02 -3.48
C TYR A 115 4.25 6.71 -3.60
N LEU A 116 4.49 5.75 -2.69
CA LEU A 116 3.71 4.52 -2.66
C LEU A 116 2.25 4.78 -2.27
N ALA A 117 1.98 5.61 -1.26
CA ALA A 117 0.62 5.96 -0.85
C ALA A 117 -0.15 6.67 -1.98
N LEU A 118 0.50 7.65 -2.65
CA LEU A 118 -0.06 8.31 -3.82
C LEU A 118 -0.36 7.31 -4.94
N GLY A 119 0.59 6.42 -5.24
CA GLY A 119 0.42 5.42 -6.26
C GLY A 119 -0.71 4.43 -5.94
N VAL A 120 -0.80 3.96 -4.69
CA VAL A 120 -1.92 3.14 -4.22
C VAL A 120 -3.23 3.89 -4.47
N GLY A 121 -3.36 5.13 -4.02
CA GLY A 121 -4.57 5.93 -4.21
C GLY A 121 -4.94 6.14 -5.68
N LEU A 122 -3.97 6.45 -6.55
CA LEU A 122 -4.20 6.61 -7.99
C LEU A 122 -4.67 5.33 -8.66
N PHE A 123 -3.99 4.20 -8.43
CA PHE A 123 -4.42 2.91 -9.02
C PHE A 123 -5.75 2.43 -8.44
N SER A 124 -6.02 2.71 -7.17
CA SER A 124 -7.29 2.42 -6.53
C SER A 124 -8.42 3.22 -7.18
N HIS A 125 -8.24 4.52 -7.38
CA HIS A 125 -9.19 5.38 -8.08
C HIS A 125 -9.45 4.92 -9.52
N CYS A 126 -8.39 4.58 -10.27
CA CYS A 126 -8.52 4.02 -11.61
C CYS A 126 -9.34 2.73 -11.61
N GLY A 127 -9.08 1.82 -10.67
CA GLY A 127 -9.80 0.56 -10.54
C GLY A 127 -11.27 0.74 -10.15
N VAL A 128 -11.58 1.69 -9.27
CA VAL A 128 -12.96 2.07 -8.92
C VAL A 128 -13.70 2.61 -10.13
N ASN A 129 -13.14 3.61 -10.81
CA ASN A 129 -13.76 4.19 -12.01
C ASN A 129 -13.98 3.14 -13.10
N TYR A 130 -13.02 2.22 -13.24
CA TYR A 130 -13.11 1.13 -14.21
C TYR A 130 -14.21 0.12 -13.85
N SER A 131 -14.33 -0.26 -12.58
CA SER A 131 -15.43 -1.10 -12.08
C SER A 131 -16.80 -0.44 -12.31
N GLU A 132 -16.94 0.85 -11.98
CA GLU A 132 -18.17 1.60 -12.22
C GLU A 132 -18.53 1.69 -13.70
N TRP A 133 -17.53 1.86 -14.57
CA TRP A 133 -17.73 1.86 -16.00
C TRP A 133 -18.25 0.50 -16.50
N LEU A 134 -17.71 -0.61 -16.00
CA LEU A 134 -18.17 -1.96 -16.32
C LEU A 134 -19.61 -2.21 -15.85
N VAL A 135 -19.96 -1.74 -14.64
CA VAL A 135 -21.35 -1.79 -14.14
C VAL A 135 -22.30 -1.03 -15.06
N LYS A 136 -21.90 0.14 -15.57
CA LYS A 136 -22.69 0.90 -16.55
C LYS A 136 -22.85 0.18 -17.89
N GLN A 137 -21.96 -0.74 -18.24
CA GLN A 137 -22.11 -1.61 -19.43
C GLN A 137 -23.01 -2.83 -19.16
N GLY A 138 -23.54 -2.99 -17.95
CA GLY A 138 -24.40 -4.12 -17.56
C GLY A 138 -23.65 -5.34 -17.04
N VAL A 139 -22.36 -5.22 -16.71
CA VAL A 139 -21.58 -6.30 -16.10
C VAL A 139 -21.85 -6.33 -14.59
N GLU A 140 -22.23 -7.49 -14.07
CA GLU A 140 -22.32 -7.71 -12.63
C GLU A 140 -20.92 -7.69 -12.02
N MET A 141 -20.65 -6.72 -11.15
CA MET A 141 -19.38 -6.52 -10.47
C MET A 141 -19.54 -6.61 -8.95
N PRO A 142 -18.58 -7.20 -8.22
CA PRO A 142 -18.54 -7.14 -6.76
C PRO A 142 -18.42 -5.71 -6.24
N ASP A 143 -18.80 -5.49 -4.98
CA ASP A 143 -18.56 -4.22 -4.30
C ASP A 143 -17.06 -3.88 -4.26
N ILE A 144 -16.75 -2.58 -4.38
CA ILE A 144 -15.40 -2.00 -4.30
C ILE A 144 -14.66 -2.48 -3.03
N LEU A 145 -15.38 -2.68 -1.92
CA LEU A 145 -14.81 -3.21 -0.68
C LEU A 145 -14.18 -4.59 -0.89
N TYR A 146 -14.88 -5.49 -1.58
CA TYR A 146 -14.38 -6.84 -1.88
C TYR A 146 -13.24 -6.79 -2.90
N LEU A 147 -13.31 -5.88 -3.87
CA LEU A 147 -12.23 -5.67 -4.84
C LEU A 147 -10.93 -5.16 -4.19
N ARG A 148 -10.98 -4.75 -2.91
CA ARG A 148 -9.84 -4.20 -2.15
C ARG A 148 -9.25 -2.94 -2.80
N LEU A 149 -10.10 -2.18 -3.49
CA LEU A 149 -9.81 -0.93 -4.19
C LEU A 149 -10.46 0.30 -3.53
N GLY A 150 -11.07 0.14 -2.35
CA GLY A 150 -11.62 1.28 -1.62
C GLY A 150 -10.58 2.11 -0.87
N GLY A 151 -10.91 3.37 -0.60
CA GLY A 151 -10.11 4.30 0.21
C GLY A 151 -9.08 5.10 -0.59
N GLU A 152 -9.32 5.26 -1.89
CA GLU A 152 -8.48 6.00 -2.81
C GLU A 152 -8.19 7.44 -2.35
N ASP A 153 -9.20 8.11 -1.79
CA ASP A 153 -9.12 9.46 -1.23
C ASP A 153 -8.21 9.51 0.01
N VAL A 154 -8.36 8.54 0.92
CA VAL A 154 -7.53 8.40 2.12
C VAL A 154 -6.07 8.15 1.74
N TRP A 155 -5.82 7.29 0.76
CA TRP A 155 -4.45 7.01 0.30
C TRP A 155 -3.79 8.20 -0.38
N ILE A 156 -4.52 8.93 -1.23
CA ILE A 156 -4.03 10.18 -1.84
C ILE A 156 -3.71 11.21 -0.75
N PHE A 157 -4.64 11.41 0.19
CA PHE A 157 -4.47 12.37 1.29
C PHE A 157 -3.27 12.01 2.17
N MET A 158 -3.13 10.74 2.55
CA MET A 158 -1.96 10.23 3.29
C MET A 158 -0.67 10.47 2.51
N GLY A 159 -0.66 10.19 1.21
CA GLY A 159 0.47 10.43 0.34
C GLY A 159 0.91 11.89 0.31
N ILE A 160 -0.05 12.82 0.21
CA ILE A 160 0.21 14.27 0.24
C ILE A 160 0.78 14.68 1.61
N ILE A 161 0.19 14.23 2.72
CA ILE A 161 0.69 14.53 4.07
C ILE A 161 2.13 14.04 4.23
N LEU A 162 2.41 12.79 3.86
CA LEU A 162 3.75 12.23 3.94
C LEU A 162 4.74 12.99 3.05
N LEU A 163 4.29 13.50 1.89
CA LEU A 163 5.13 14.33 1.02
C LEU A 163 5.53 15.63 1.72
N ILE A 164 4.57 16.30 2.36
CA ILE A 164 4.82 17.52 3.14
C ILE A 164 5.81 17.22 4.27
N ILE A 165 5.61 16.13 5.01
CA ILE A 165 6.53 15.70 6.07
C ILE A 165 7.93 15.44 5.49
N ALA A 166 8.04 14.78 4.33
CA ALA A 166 9.33 14.56 3.67
C ALA A 166 10.04 15.87 3.31
N GLN A 167 9.31 16.91 2.89
CA GLN A 167 9.88 18.24 2.63
C GLN A 167 10.36 18.91 3.92
N ILE A 168 9.60 18.80 5.02
CA ILE A 168 10.02 19.30 6.33
C ILE A 168 11.32 18.62 6.78
N PHE A 169 11.42 17.30 6.62
CA PHE A 169 12.64 16.57 6.94
C PHE A 169 13.82 17.00 6.08
N LYS A 170 13.60 17.23 4.77
CA LYS A 170 14.62 17.77 3.88
C LYS A 170 15.15 19.11 4.39
N ARG A 171 14.25 20.03 4.74
CA ARG A 171 14.63 21.34 5.27
C ARG A 171 15.33 21.25 6.63
N GLY A 172 14.89 20.35 7.51
CA GLY A 172 15.54 20.10 8.80
C GLY A 172 16.98 19.58 8.66
N ILE A 173 17.24 18.72 7.66
CA ILE A 173 18.59 18.22 7.36
C ILE A 173 19.49 19.35 6.86
N GLU A 174 18.99 20.24 6.00
CA GLU A 174 19.73 21.40 5.50
C GLU A 174 20.18 22.30 6.66
N ILE A 175 19.25 22.65 7.55
CA ILE A 175 19.53 23.51 8.72
C ILE A 175 20.54 22.84 9.67
N GLN A 176 20.40 21.52 9.93
CA GLN A 176 21.35 20.81 10.78
C GLN A 176 22.75 20.79 10.17
N SER A 177 22.86 20.60 8.86
CA SER A 177 24.15 20.62 8.17
C SER A 177 24.81 22.00 8.15
N GLU A 178 24.02 23.08 8.07
CA GLU A 178 24.54 24.44 8.17
C GLU A 178 25.08 24.73 9.57
N ASN A 179 24.34 24.36 10.62
CA ASN A 179 24.77 24.54 12.01
C ASN A 179 26.06 23.76 12.33
N ASP A 180 26.16 22.50 11.89
CA ASP A 180 27.34 21.66 12.11
C ASP A 180 28.61 22.21 11.42
N LEU A 181 28.47 23.06 10.39
CA LEU A 181 29.59 23.72 9.70
C LEU A 181 30.02 25.05 10.34
N THR A 182 29.21 25.61 11.24
CA THR A 182 29.47 26.91 11.89
C THR A 182 29.97 26.81 13.33
N ILE A 183 30.03 25.60 13.90
CA ILE A 183 30.56 25.32 15.25
C ILE A 183 32.05 24.97 15.17
#